data_AF-A0A167PPY0-F1
#
_entry.id   AF-A0A167PPY0-F1
#
_cell.length_a   1.000
_cell.length_b   1.000
_cell.length_c   1.000
_cell.angle_alpha   90.00
_cell.angle_beta   90.00
_cell.angle_gamma   90.00
#
_symmetry.space_group_name_H-M   'P 1'
#
loop_
_entity.id
_entity.type
_entity.pdbx_description
1 polymer ?
#
loop_
_entity_poly.entity_id
_entity_poly.type
_entity_poly.pdbx_seq_one_letter_code
_entity_poly.pdbx_strand_id
1 'polypeptide(L)'
;MSRSGSDSDLATSLLGTYMLQGWVMTDELCQQSGCSVPMMRSKDGLIKFCVSHDSLPTSSSGQRKPATPISSAPPANTTPTPPAASTSAATTVKPAPKASAPVSDSRTEDVSKILEGCVDSEVDTEDDEWTKVKSMDKMREQSERREQSSKASQLIGQKLLQRWTLLNDICPNSDCYAVPLMRNPVNKHMVCVICNQTYITEQDASAMNFTKNDKPVPERKPEPEPELESEPDLESEHEMVLSELSETRSFCFEDAVEEAIEDRPRNVSTQNSRPVTKAPSPKLGPSSTAPTATTNISFISKRAGFETEYFGQQGIVKMLSLKLSKMTNEVMECDDPTQAASMFSAIETCAKAIEACVQAGEACSDASKKRY
;
A
#
# COMPACT_ATOMS: atom_id res chain seq x y z
N MET A 1 -22.95 -3.89 26.67
CA MET A 1 -23.80 -3.73 25.47
C MET A 1 -22.93 -3.12 24.38
N SER A 2 -22.35 -3.95 23.51
CA SER A 2 -21.40 -3.54 22.48
C SER A 2 -22.01 -3.88 21.12
N ARG A 3 -22.80 -2.96 20.56
CA ARG A 3 -23.46 -3.10 19.25
C ARG A 3 -22.83 -2.20 18.16
N SER A 4 -21.65 -1.65 18.39
CA SER A 4 -21.04 -0.59 17.56
C SER A 4 -20.34 -1.06 16.28
N GLY A 5 -20.31 -2.36 15.97
CA GLY A 5 -19.60 -2.89 14.80
C GLY A 5 -20.35 -2.68 13.48
N SER A 6 -21.63 -3.05 13.43
CA SER A 6 -22.41 -3.06 12.18
C SER A 6 -22.72 -1.68 11.61
N ASP A 7 -22.90 -0.69 12.49
CA ASP A 7 -23.32 0.65 12.08
C ASP A 7 -22.18 1.42 11.38
N SER A 8 -20.93 1.08 11.70
CA SER A 8 -19.73 1.67 11.09
C SER A 8 -19.53 1.20 9.64
N ASP A 9 -19.77 -0.09 9.38
CA ASP A 9 -19.61 -0.67 8.04
C ASP A 9 -20.68 -0.13 7.08
N LEU A 10 -21.92 -0.01 7.57
CA LEU A 10 -23.02 0.58 6.81
C LEU A 10 -22.75 2.06 6.50
N ALA A 11 -22.24 2.82 7.47
CA ALA A 11 -21.86 4.22 7.24
C ALA A 11 -20.78 4.34 6.16
N THR A 12 -19.76 3.48 6.20
CA THR A 12 -18.63 3.50 5.24
C THR A 12 -19.10 3.17 3.82
N SER A 13 -20.01 2.20 3.67
CA SER A 13 -20.62 1.85 2.39
C SER A 13 -21.46 3.00 1.81
N LEU A 14 -22.27 3.65 2.63
CA LEU A 14 -23.07 4.81 2.21
C LEU A 14 -22.20 6.02 1.88
N LEU A 15 -21.11 6.27 2.62
CA LEU A 15 -20.12 7.31 2.31
C LEU A 15 -19.57 7.13 0.90
N GLY A 16 -19.14 5.91 0.56
CA GLY A 16 -18.65 5.57 -0.78
C GLY A 16 -19.68 5.85 -1.87
N THR A 17 -20.95 5.53 -1.59
CA THR A 17 -22.06 5.80 -2.52
C THR A 17 -22.23 7.30 -2.78
N TYR A 18 -22.22 8.14 -1.76
CA TYR A 18 -22.36 9.59 -1.91
C TYR A 18 -21.16 10.25 -2.60
N MET A 19 -19.94 9.77 -2.36
CA MET A 19 -18.76 10.26 -3.07
C MET A 19 -18.84 9.99 -4.58
N LEU A 20 -19.33 8.81 -4.97
CA LEU A 20 -19.57 8.47 -6.38
C LEU A 20 -20.68 9.31 -7.02
N GLN A 21 -21.66 9.76 -6.23
CA GLN A 21 -22.69 10.72 -6.68
C GLN A 21 -22.20 12.17 -6.76
N GLY A 22 -20.93 12.44 -6.43
CA GLY A 22 -20.33 13.78 -6.50
C GLY A 22 -20.50 14.63 -5.24
N TRP A 23 -20.85 14.01 -4.11
CA TRP A 23 -20.79 14.68 -2.81
C TRP A 23 -19.34 14.70 -2.29
N VAL A 24 -19.02 15.74 -1.52
CA VAL A 24 -17.66 15.98 -1.02
C VAL A 24 -17.64 15.77 0.49
N MET A 25 -16.72 14.94 0.98
CA MET A 25 -16.49 14.78 2.42
C MET A 25 -15.89 16.06 3.00
N THR A 26 -16.37 16.49 4.16
CA THR A 26 -15.82 17.64 4.89
C THR A 26 -14.92 17.19 6.04
N ASP A 27 -14.11 18.12 6.55
CA ASP A 27 -13.30 17.98 7.76
C ASP A 27 -14.14 18.04 9.05
N GLU A 28 -15.38 18.52 8.97
CA GLU A 28 -16.34 18.52 10.06
C GLU A 28 -16.88 17.10 10.34
N LEU A 29 -16.87 16.70 11.62
CA LEU A 29 -17.48 15.45 12.09
C LEU A 29 -18.94 15.68 12.49
N CYS A 30 -19.74 14.60 12.49
CA CYS A 30 -21.13 14.66 12.96
C CYS A 30 -21.22 15.21 14.41
N GLN A 31 -22.21 16.08 14.65
CA GLN A 31 -22.43 16.69 15.97
C GLN A 31 -23.14 15.75 16.97
N GLN A 32 -23.65 14.60 16.50
CA GLN A 32 -24.32 13.64 17.36
C GLN A 32 -23.31 12.96 18.30
N SER A 33 -23.64 12.92 19.60
CA SER A 33 -22.75 12.34 20.61
C SER A 33 -22.45 10.87 20.32
N GLY A 34 -21.16 10.54 20.19
CA GLY A 34 -20.70 9.18 19.89
C GLY A 34 -20.64 8.81 18.41
N CYS A 35 -20.96 9.74 17.49
CA CYS A 35 -20.77 9.54 16.06
C CYS A 35 -19.40 10.07 15.60
N SER A 36 -18.57 9.21 15.03
CA SER A 36 -17.26 9.58 14.45
C SER A 36 -17.28 9.71 12.92
N VAL A 37 -18.47 9.75 12.32
CA VAL A 37 -18.63 9.77 10.85
C VAL A 37 -18.43 11.20 10.32
N PRO A 38 -17.55 11.42 9.32
CA PRO A 38 -17.38 12.71 8.65
C PRO A 38 -18.68 13.19 7.99
N MET A 39 -18.93 14.49 8.00
CA MET A 39 -20.07 15.08 7.29
C MET A 39 -19.82 15.13 5.77
N MET A 40 -20.89 15.03 4.99
CA MET A 40 -20.87 15.17 3.54
C MET A 40 -21.51 16.50 3.15
N ARG A 41 -20.95 17.18 2.13
CA ARG A 41 -21.52 18.40 1.55
C ARG A 41 -21.85 18.24 0.07
N SER A 42 -22.90 18.92 -0.38
CA SER A 42 -23.26 18.97 -1.80
C SER A 42 -22.18 19.71 -2.60
N LYS A 43 -22.17 19.52 -3.92
CA LYS A 43 -21.22 20.19 -4.82
C LYS A 43 -21.28 21.72 -4.70
N ASP A 44 -22.46 22.27 -4.46
CA ASP A 44 -22.67 23.71 -4.26
C ASP A 44 -22.38 24.18 -2.82
N GLY A 45 -22.06 23.25 -1.91
CA GLY A 45 -21.78 23.52 -0.49
C GLY A 45 -22.99 23.91 0.35
N LEU A 46 -24.19 23.95 -0.25
CA LEU A 46 -25.41 24.44 0.40
C LEU A 46 -26.02 23.44 1.41
N ILE A 47 -25.80 22.14 1.19
CA ILE A 47 -26.35 21.08 2.03
C ILE A 47 -25.18 20.37 2.68
N LYS A 48 -25.19 20.26 4.00
CA LYS A 48 -24.28 19.43 4.80
C LYS A 48 -25.10 18.43 5.59
N PHE A 49 -24.73 17.16 5.60
CA PHE A 49 -25.43 16.16 6.39
C PHE A 49 -24.50 15.01 6.82
N CYS A 50 -24.85 14.34 7.92
CA CYS A 50 -24.26 13.09 8.39
C CYS A 50 -25.02 11.90 7.82
N VAL A 51 -24.30 10.99 7.16
CA VAL A 51 -24.88 9.83 6.47
C VAL A 51 -25.57 8.84 7.41
N SER A 52 -25.18 8.80 8.70
CA SER A 52 -25.75 7.88 9.69
C SER A 52 -26.95 8.43 10.45
N HIS A 53 -27.06 9.76 10.59
CA HIS A 53 -28.02 10.38 11.50
C HIS A 53 -29.01 11.30 10.81
N ASP A 54 -28.61 11.97 9.74
CA ASP A 54 -29.48 12.89 9.05
C ASP A 54 -30.30 12.11 8.03
N SER A 55 -31.62 12.25 8.12
CA SER A 55 -32.53 11.78 7.09
C SER A 55 -32.07 12.36 5.76
N LEU A 56 -31.75 11.45 4.82
CA LEU A 56 -31.20 11.79 3.53
C LEU A 56 -31.98 12.96 2.93
N PRO A 57 -31.30 13.96 2.33
CA PRO A 57 -31.94 14.94 1.47
C PRO A 57 -32.34 14.27 0.14
N THR A 58 -32.99 13.10 0.23
CA THR A 58 -33.49 12.36 -0.92
C THR A 58 -34.66 13.13 -1.50
N SER A 59 -34.35 13.75 -2.64
CA SER A 59 -35.17 13.63 -3.85
C SER A 59 -36.61 14.13 -3.75
N SER A 60 -36.88 15.16 -2.96
CA SER A 60 -38.13 15.91 -3.13
C SER A 60 -38.09 16.68 -4.45
N SER A 61 -38.72 16.09 -5.46
CA SER A 61 -39.44 16.77 -6.53
C SER A 61 -38.64 17.69 -7.46
N GLY A 62 -38.05 17.08 -8.49
CA GLY A 62 -37.88 17.70 -9.81
C GLY A 62 -39.20 17.91 -10.57
N GLN A 63 -40.32 18.27 -9.91
CA GLN A 63 -41.45 18.91 -10.58
C GLN A 63 -41.26 20.43 -10.51
N ARG A 64 -40.43 20.97 -11.41
CA ARG A 64 -40.58 22.37 -11.80
C ARG A 64 -41.86 22.48 -12.61
N LYS A 65 -42.98 22.81 -11.96
CA LYS A 65 -44.13 23.42 -12.65
C LYS A 65 -43.66 24.77 -13.23
N PRO A 66 -43.88 25.05 -14.52
CA PRO A 66 -43.55 26.35 -15.10
C PRO A 66 -44.42 27.44 -14.47
N ALA A 67 -43.78 28.58 -14.20
CA ALA A 67 -44.34 29.75 -13.55
C ALA A 67 -45.54 30.33 -14.32
N THR A 68 -46.59 30.68 -13.58
CA THR A 68 -47.60 31.65 -14.01
C THR A 68 -47.03 33.07 -13.86
N PRO A 69 -47.23 33.97 -14.85
CA PRO A 69 -46.78 35.35 -14.75
C PRO A 69 -47.82 36.18 -13.99
N ILE A 70 -47.41 36.85 -12.90
CA ILE A 70 -48.19 37.94 -12.31
C ILE A 70 -47.53 39.26 -12.69
N SER A 71 -48.29 39.97 -13.52
CA SER A 71 -48.15 41.36 -13.92
C SER A 71 -48.21 42.29 -12.71
N SER A 72 -47.27 43.23 -12.61
CA SER A 72 -47.43 44.51 -11.91
C SER A 72 -46.34 45.48 -12.39
N ALA A 73 -46.77 46.61 -12.94
CA ALA A 73 -45.98 47.67 -13.56
C ALA A 73 -45.57 48.76 -12.51
N PRO A 74 -45.00 49.94 -12.88
CA PRO A 74 -43.74 50.47 -12.32
C PRO A 74 -43.93 51.74 -11.45
N PRO A 75 -42.83 52.42 -11.03
CA PRO A 75 -42.58 53.72 -11.65
C PRO A 75 -41.09 54.07 -11.93
N ALA A 76 -40.96 55.10 -12.77
CA ALA A 76 -39.77 55.66 -13.40
C ALA A 76 -38.83 56.44 -12.46
N ASN A 77 -37.52 56.53 -12.80
CA ASN A 77 -36.84 57.82 -13.01
C ASN A 77 -35.41 57.72 -13.61
N THR A 78 -35.20 58.51 -14.68
CA THR A 78 -34.03 59.33 -15.07
C THR A 78 -32.60 58.78 -15.22
N THR A 79 -32.17 58.74 -16.50
CA THR A 79 -30.90 59.12 -17.19
C THR A 79 -30.07 60.24 -16.52
N PRO A 80 -28.75 60.52 -16.82
CA PRO A 80 -28.04 60.32 -18.10
C PRO A 80 -26.52 59.90 -18.12
N THR A 81 -26.11 59.59 -19.37
CA THR A 81 -24.82 59.30 -20.08
C THR A 81 -23.73 60.42 -20.05
N PRO A 82 -22.56 60.37 -20.77
CA PRO A 82 -21.57 59.35 -21.26
C PRO A 82 -20.08 59.87 -21.09
N PRO A 83 -19.01 59.65 -21.94
CA PRO A 83 -18.68 58.66 -23.02
C PRO A 83 -17.22 58.08 -23.07
N ALA A 84 -16.99 57.21 -24.10
CA ALA A 84 -15.74 56.92 -24.89
C ALA A 84 -14.71 55.93 -24.28
N ALA A 85 -13.98 55.06 -25.00
CA ALA A 85 -13.85 54.55 -26.39
C ALA A 85 -13.09 53.19 -26.27
N SER A 86 -13.21 52.17 -27.14
CA SER A 86 -12.50 52.01 -28.42
C SER A 86 -12.65 50.55 -28.92
N THR A 87 -12.90 50.39 -30.23
CA THR A 87 -12.27 49.49 -31.24
C THR A 87 -11.67 48.13 -30.78
N SER A 88 -11.87 46.95 -31.42
CA SER A 88 -11.79 46.60 -32.84
C SER A 88 -12.18 45.12 -33.13
N ALA A 89 -12.49 44.88 -34.41
CA ALA A 89 -12.19 43.70 -35.22
C ALA A 89 -13.11 42.46 -35.16
N ALA A 90 -13.90 42.35 -36.22
CA ALA A 90 -14.65 41.18 -36.66
C ALA A 90 -13.74 40.11 -37.27
N THR A 91 -14.06 38.83 -37.07
CA THR A 91 -13.74 37.76 -38.02
C THR A 91 -14.92 36.82 -38.14
N THR A 92 -15.47 36.83 -39.35
CA THR A 92 -16.57 36.03 -39.86
C THR A 92 -16.16 34.55 -39.94
N VAL A 93 -16.81 33.65 -39.19
CA VAL A 93 -16.82 32.22 -39.52
C VAL A 93 -18.24 31.64 -39.41
N LYS A 94 -18.55 30.90 -40.45
CA LYS A 94 -19.81 30.35 -40.98
C LYS A 94 -20.40 29.22 -40.10
N PRO A 95 -21.74 29.08 -39.98
CA PRO A 95 -22.37 28.05 -39.14
C PRO A 95 -22.63 26.73 -39.88
N ALA A 96 -22.40 25.63 -39.16
CA ALA A 96 -22.99 24.27 -39.22
C ALA A 96 -23.01 23.49 -40.57
N PRO A 97 -22.84 22.15 -40.54
CA PRO A 97 -24.02 21.30 -40.30
C PRO A 97 -23.81 19.99 -39.51
N LYS A 98 -24.92 19.53 -38.91
CA LYS A 98 -25.38 18.13 -38.66
C LYS A 98 -24.47 17.21 -37.83
N ALA A 99 -24.81 16.98 -36.55
CA ALA A 99 -25.80 15.99 -36.08
C ALA A 99 -25.36 14.53 -36.30
N SER A 100 -24.87 13.90 -35.23
CA SER A 100 -24.84 12.45 -35.04
C SER A 100 -25.31 12.16 -33.63
N ALA A 101 -26.27 11.23 -33.53
CA ALA A 101 -27.15 11.01 -32.39
C ALA A 101 -26.45 10.39 -31.16
N PRO A 102 -26.86 10.73 -29.94
CA PRO A 102 -26.67 9.86 -28.78
C PRO A 102 -27.77 8.79 -28.77
N VAL A 103 -27.35 7.53 -28.65
CA VAL A 103 -28.24 6.37 -28.50
C VAL A 103 -28.78 6.41 -27.07
N SER A 104 -30.07 6.72 -26.96
CA SER A 104 -30.85 6.60 -25.74
C SER A 104 -31.17 5.12 -25.52
N ASP A 105 -30.59 4.47 -24.52
CA ASP A 105 -31.11 3.19 -24.03
C ASP A 105 -31.85 3.43 -22.71
N SER A 106 -33.17 3.40 -22.86
CA SER A 106 -34.17 3.57 -21.82
C SER A 106 -34.42 2.21 -21.18
N ARG A 107 -34.02 2.02 -19.91
CA ARG A 107 -34.50 0.89 -19.12
C ARG A 107 -34.55 1.22 -17.63
N THR A 108 -35.55 2.03 -17.26
CA THR A 108 -36.02 2.20 -15.89
C THR A 108 -37.51 1.93 -15.85
N GLU A 109 -37.90 0.67 -15.78
CA GLU A 109 -39.20 0.23 -15.27
C GLU A 109 -38.98 -1.18 -14.71
N ASP A 110 -39.63 -1.45 -13.58
CA ASP A 110 -39.72 -2.75 -12.87
C ASP A 110 -38.59 -3.14 -11.89
N VAL A 111 -38.49 -2.41 -10.76
CA VAL A 111 -37.74 -2.82 -9.55
C VAL A 111 -38.69 -3.20 -8.39
N SER A 112 -40.00 -3.34 -8.65
CA SER A 112 -40.98 -3.62 -7.59
C SER A 112 -41.42 -5.09 -7.49
N LYS A 113 -40.70 -6.03 -8.12
CA LYS A 113 -41.13 -7.44 -8.23
C LYS A 113 -40.18 -8.49 -7.64
N ILE A 114 -39.18 -8.10 -6.85
CA ILE A 114 -38.21 -9.04 -6.23
C ILE A 114 -38.38 -9.09 -4.70
N LEU A 115 -39.61 -9.21 -4.20
CA LEU A 115 -39.86 -9.38 -2.76
C LEU A 115 -41.02 -10.34 -2.42
N GLU A 116 -41.58 -11.05 -3.39
CA GLU A 116 -42.59 -12.09 -3.13
C GLU A 116 -42.18 -13.40 -3.82
N GLY A 117 -41.43 -14.23 -3.08
CA GLY A 117 -40.94 -15.50 -3.58
C GLY A 117 -40.24 -16.34 -2.53
N CYS A 118 -40.78 -16.38 -1.30
CA CYS A 118 -40.42 -17.39 -0.30
C CYS A 118 -41.11 -18.70 -0.68
N VAL A 119 -40.57 -19.40 -1.67
CA VAL A 119 -40.93 -20.80 -1.93
C VAL A 119 -39.79 -21.63 -1.38
N ASP A 120 -40.06 -22.29 -0.26
CA ASP A 120 -39.31 -23.42 0.30
C ASP A 120 -39.27 -24.56 -0.74
N SER A 121 -38.47 -24.37 -1.79
CA SER A 121 -38.08 -25.45 -2.67
C SER A 121 -36.77 -26.00 -2.12
N GLU A 122 -36.90 -27.02 -1.29
CA GLU A 122 -35.83 -27.99 -0.98
C GLU A 122 -35.39 -28.62 -2.33
N VAL A 123 -34.56 -27.90 -3.08
CA VAL A 123 -33.91 -28.40 -4.29
C VAL A 123 -32.64 -29.09 -3.85
N ASP A 124 -32.57 -30.37 -4.18
CA ASP A 124 -31.47 -31.29 -3.91
C ASP A 124 -30.09 -30.65 -4.15
N THR A 125 -29.32 -30.62 -3.06
CA THR A 125 -28.12 -29.81 -2.84
C THR A 125 -26.85 -30.58 -3.20
N GLU A 126 -26.80 -31.21 -4.38
CA GLU A 126 -25.65 -32.05 -4.78
C GLU A 126 -24.75 -31.40 -5.85
N ASP A 127 -25.13 -30.24 -6.40
CA ASP A 127 -24.34 -29.50 -7.41
C ASP A 127 -23.60 -28.25 -6.86
N ASP A 128 -23.61 -28.02 -5.54
CA ASP A 128 -23.19 -26.75 -4.90
C ASP A 128 -21.70 -26.66 -4.50
N GLU A 129 -20.90 -27.71 -4.71
CA GLU A 129 -19.48 -27.68 -4.31
C GLU A 129 -18.56 -27.03 -5.38
N TRP A 130 -18.90 -27.20 -6.67
CA TRP A 130 -18.12 -26.66 -7.80
C TRP A 130 -18.19 -25.12 -7.91
N THR A 131 -19.29 -24.52 -7.47
CA THR A 131 -19.47 -23.05 -7.44
C THR A 131 -18.57 -22.39 -6.39
N LYS A 132 -18.33 -23.08 -5.26
CA LYS A 132 -17.48 -22.59 -4.16
C LYS A 132 -16.00 -22.52 -4.55
N VAL A 133 -15.49 -23.52 -5.26
CA VAL A 133 -14.08 -23.55 -5.72
C VAL A 133 -13.81 -22.42 -6.71
N LYS A 134 -14.68 -22.22 -7.71
CA LYS A 134 -14.56 -21.11 -8.67
C LYS A 134 -14.60 -19.72 -8.01
N SER A 135 -15.33 -19.59 -6.90
CA SER A 135 -15.40 -18.34 -6.13
C SER A 135 -14.05 -17.99 -5.50
N MET A 136 -13.34 -18.98 -4.94
CA MET A 136 -12.04 -18.77 -4.32
C MET A 136 -10.96 -18.39 -5.33
N ASP A 137 -10.89 -19.08 -6.48
CA ASP A 137 -9.91 -18.78 -7.53
C ASP A 137 -10.10 -17.37 -8.09
N LYS A 138 -11.35 -16.98 -8.32
CA LYS A 138 -11.69 -15.64 -8.79
C LYS A 138 -11.28 -14.56 -7.78
N MET A 139 -11.43 -14.83 -6.48
CA MET A 139 -10.98 -13.92 -5.42
C MET A 139 -9.45 -13.81 -5.40
N ARG A 140 -8.73 -14.91 -5.61
CA ARG A 140 -7.26 -14.92 -5.66
C ARG A 140 -6.73 -14.12 -6.85
N GLU A 141 -7.26 -14.37 -8.05
CA GLU A 141 -6.89 -13.63 -9.26
C GLU A 141 -7.18 -12.12 -9.11
N GLN A 142 -8.32 -11.77 -8.50
CA GLN A 142 -8.65 -10.37 -8.24
C GLN A 142 -7.66 -9.73 -7.25
N SER A 143 -7.20 -10.46 -6.24
CA SER A 143 -6.19 -9.97 -5.30
C SER A 143 -4.85 -9.72 -6.00
N GLU A 144 -4.41 -10.67 -6.84
CA GLU A 144 -3.17 -10.57 -7.62
C GLU A 144 -3.23 -9.35 -8.57
N ARG A 145 -4.37 -9.10 -9.22
CA ARG A 145 -4.59 -7.90 -10.05
C ARG A 145 -4.42 -6.59 -9.27
N ARG A 146 -4.99 -6.52 -8.06
CA ARG A 146 -4.90 -5.33 -7.21
C ARG A 146 -3.46 -5.08 -6.79
N GLU A 147 -2.76 -6.13 -6.34
CA GLU A 147 -1.37 -6.04 -5.93
C GLU A 147 -0.46 -5.62 -7.10
N GLN A 148 -0.64 -6.21 -8.27
CA GLN A 148 0.12 -5.83 -9.47
C GLN A 148 -0.15 -4.37 -9.86
N SER A 149 -1.41 -3.92 -9.82
CA SER A 149 -1.78 -2.53 -10.12
C SER A 149 -1.14 -1.54 -9.14
N SER A 150 -1.11 -1.87 -7.84
CA SER A 150 -0.42 -1.07 -6.82
C SER A 150 1.08 -1.00 -7.10
N LYS A 151 1.73 -2.13 -7.40
CA LYS A 151 3.15 -2.16 -7.77
C LYS A 151 3.45 -1.37 -9.04
N ALA A 152 2.62 -1.53 -10.08
CA ALA A 152 2.76 -0.80 -11.34
C ALA A 152 2.68 0.71 -11.10
N SER A 153 1.71 1.16 -10.32
CA SER A 153 1.52 2.58 -10.00
C SER A 153 2.73 3.19 -9.30
N GLN A 154 3.35 2.45 -8.36
CA GLN A 154 4.55 2.90 -7.66
C GLN A 154 5.74 3.05 -8.61
N LEU A 155 5.97 2.04 -9.47
CA LEU A 155 7.07 2.06 -10.44
C LEU A 155 6.88 3.12 -11.54
N ILE A 156 5.63 3.31 -11.99
CA ILE A 156 5.28 4.40 -12.92
C ILE A 156 5.63 5.75 -12.29
N GLY A 157 5.23 5.99 -11.04
CA GLY A 157 5.57 7.22 -10.31
C GLY A 157 7.09 7.46 -10.27
N GLN A 158 7.88 6.43 -9.96
CA GLN A 158 9.34 6.52 -9.95
C GLN A 158 9.92 6.86 -11.33
N LYS A 159 9.37 6.28 -12.41
CA LYS A 159 9.83 6.51 -13.79
C LYS A 159 9.43 7.89 -14.30
N LEU A 160 8.26 8.39 -13.93
CA LEU A 160 7.84 9.76 -14.23
C LEU A 160 8.80 10.80 -13.62
N LEU A 161 9.30 10.57 -12.40
CA LEU A 161 10.34 11.41 -11.78
C LEU A 161 11.66 11.40 -12.57
N GLN A 162 11.97 10.29 -13.24
CA GLN A 162 13.10 10.17 -14.16
C GLN A 162 12.83 10.78 -15.55
N ARG A 163 11.74 11.55 -15.70
CA ARG A 163 11.29 12.15 -16.97
C ARG A 163 10.93 11.13 -18.05
N TRP A 164 10.50 9.93 -17.66
CA TRP A 164 9.88 9.00 -18.62
C TRP A 164 8.49 9.50 -18.99
N THR A 165 8.01 9.13 -20.16
CA THR A 165 6.69 9.52 -20.66
C THR A 165 5.76 8.31 -20.61
N LEU A 166 4.59 8.46 -19.99
CA LEU A 166 3.55 7.43 -20.01
C LEU A 166 2.87 7.41 -21.39
N LEU A 167 2.72 6.23 -21.99
CA LEU A 167 2.02 6.04 -23.27
C LEU A 167 0.61 5.51 -23.03
N ASN A 168 -0.26 5.66 -24.04
CA ASN A 168 -1.62 5.11 -24.01
C ASN A 168 -1.67 3.61 -24.41
N ASP A 169 -0.53 3.05 -24.81
CA ASP A 169 -0.42 1.65 -25.21
C ASP A 169 -0.26 0.74 -23.99
N ILE A 170 -0.89 -0.44 -24.05
CA ILE A 170 -0.90 -1.44 -22.97
C ILE A 170 0.13 -2.54 -23.27
N CYS A 171 0.75 -3.09 -22.24
CA CYS A 171 1.66 -4.22 -22.37
C CYS A 171 0.96 -5.45 -22.98
N PRO A 172 1.51 -6.08 -24.03
CA PRO A 172 0.92 -7.27 -24.66
C PRO A 172 1.15 -8.58 -23.87
N ASN A 173 1.98 -8.58 -22.82
CA ASN A 173 2.20 -9.77 -22.01
C ASN A 173 0.92 -10.10 -21.20
N SER A 174 0.43 -11.34 -21.30
CA SER A 174 -0.76 -11.84 -20.58
C SER A 174 -0.64 -11.78 -19.07
N ASP A 175 0.59 -11.84 -18.54
CA ASP A 175 0.86 -11.78 -17.11
C ASP A 175 0.73 -10.35 -16.57
N CYS A 176 0.65 -9.34 -17.44
CA CYS A 176 0.50 -7.92 -17.09
C CYS A 176 -0.95 -7.45 -17.29
N TYR A 177 -1.68 -7.23 -16.20
CA TYR A 177 -3.07 -6.80 -16.21
C TYR A 177 -3.21 -5.30 -16.54
N ALA A 178 -3.37 -4.99 -17.83
CA ALA A 178 -3.65 -3.64 -18.33
C ALA A 178 -2.61 -2.58 -17.92
N VAL A 179 -1.32 -2.98 -17.83
CA VAL A 179 -0.23 -2.08 -17.44
C VAL A 179 0.18 -1.21 -18.64
N PRO A 180 0.14 0.13 -18.54
CA PRO A 180 0.57 1.02 -19.62
C PRO A 180 2.09 0.98 -19.85
N LEU A 181 2.50 1.15 -21.10
CA LEU A 181 3.91 1.23 -21.49
C LEU A 181 4.48 2.64 -21.19
N MET A 182 5.77 2.70 -20.89
CA MET A 182 6.48 3.95 -20.67
C MET A 182 7.62 4.13 -21.67
N ARG A 183 7.76 5.34 -22.23
CA ARG A 183 8.84 5.71 -23.13
C ARG A 183 10.01 6.34 -22.37
N ASN A 184 11.20 5.79 -22.57
CA ASN A 184 12.43 6.36 -22.04
C ASN A 184 12.87 7.59 -22.87
N PRO A 185 13.27 8.71 -22.23
CA PRO A 185 13.59 9.95 -22.92
C PRO A 185 14.86 9.89 -23.79
N VAL A 186 15.80 8.98 -23.49
CA VAL A 186 17.10 8.90 -24.15
C VAL A 186 17.04 8.01 -25.40
N ASN A 187 16.59 6.77 -25.23
CA ASN A 187 16.58 5.77 -26.31
C ASN A 187 15.22 5.67 -27.04
N LYS A 188 14.18 6.37 -26.55
CA LYS A 188 12.81 6.32 -27.07
C LYS A 188 12.15 4.94 -27.08
N HIS A 189 12.74 3.95 -26.40
CA HIS A 189 12.16 2.63 -26.29
C HIS A 189 10.96 2.63 -25.34
N MET A 190 9.97 1.79 -25.65
CA MET A 190 8.78 1.60 -24.83
C MET A 190 9.01 0.42 -23.91
N VAL A 191 8.79 0.55 -22.60
CA VAL A 191 9.08 -0.50 -21.62
C VAL A 191 7.87 -0.69 -20.72
N CYS A 192 7.50 -1.93 -20.43
CA CYS A 192 6.53 -2.24 -19.38
C CYS A 192 7.24 -2.23 -18.02
N VAL A 193 6.69 -1.52 -17.03
CA VAL A 193 7.31 -1.40 -15.70
C VAL A 193 7.23 -2.69 -14.85
N ILE A 194 6.33 -3.62 -15.18
CA ILE A 194 6.14 -4.87 -14.42
C ILE A 194 7.06 -5.97 -14.94
N CYS A 195 6.99 -6.29 -16.24
CA CYS A 195 7.80 -7.36 -16.83
C CYS A 195 9.16 -6.89 -17.38
N ASN A 196 9.44 -5.58 -17.37
CA ASN A 196 10.66 -4.96 -17.93
C ASN A 196 10.91 -5.26 -19.42
N GLN A 197 9.92 -5.78 -20.13
CA GLN A 197 10.05 -6.07 -21.55
C GLN A 197 10.01 -4.78 -22.35
N THR A 198 10.93 -4.68 -23.31
CA THR A 198 11.10 -3.53 -24.19
C THR A 198 10.42 -3.80 -25.53
N TYR A 199 9.62 -2.84 -25.98
CA TYR A 199 8.89 -2.85 -27.23
C TYR A 199 9.41 -1.69 -28.09
N ILE A 200 9.60 -1.97 -29.38
CA ILE A 200 10.04 -1.01 -30.39
C ILE A 200 8.92 -0.93 -31.42
N THR A 201 8.48 0.28 -31.77
CA THR A 201 7.48 0.44 -32.84
C THR A 201 8.10 0.10 -34.20
N GLU A 202 7.31 -0.36 -35.16
CA GLU A 202 7.82 -0.63 -36.52
C GLU A 202 8.46 0.61 -37.17
N GLN A 203 7.95 1.80 -36.84
CA GLN A 203 8.52 3.08 -37.29
C GLN A 203 9.92 3.31 -36.71
N ASP A 204 10.10 3.08 -35.40
CA ASP A 204 11.40 3.21 -34.75
C ASP A 204 12.38 2.12 -35.20
N ALA A 205 11.91 0.88 -35.40
CA ALA A 205 12.71 -0.22 -35.93
C ALA A 205 13.24 0.08 -37.34
N SER A 206 12.40 0.72 -38.18
CA SER A 206 12.80 1.14 -39.53
C SER A 206 13.87 2.23 -39.51
N ALA A 207 13.80 3.17 -38.56
CA ALA A 207 14.81 4.21 -38.38
C ALA A 207 16.17 3.63 -37.93
N MET A 208 16.15 2.57 -37.11
CA MET A 208 17.38 1.90 -36.66
C MET A 208 18.06 1.06 -37.75
N ASN A 209 17.32 0.56 -38.74
CA ASN A 209 17.90 -0.21 -39.83
C ASN A 209 18.59 0.66 -40.90
N PHE A 210 18.28 1.96 -40.97
CA PHE A 210 18.87 2.84 -41.99
C PHE A 210 20.32 3.25 -41.70
N THR A 211 20.77 3.19 -40.45
CA THR A 211 22.14 3.60 -40.09
C THR A 211 23.21 2.53 -40.36
N LYS A 212 22.85 1.33 -40.82
CA LYS A 212 23.81 0.25 -41.10
C LYS A 212 24.31 0.20 -42.56
N ASN A 213 23.82 1.05 -43.46
CA ASN A 213 24.11 0.91 -44.89
C ASN A 213 24.81 2.09 -45.58
N ASP A 214 25.45 3.00 -44.84
CA ASP A 214 26.31 4.01 -45.45
C ASP A 214 27.78 3.86 -45.06
N LYS A 215 28.50 3.30 -46.04
CA LYS A 215 29.76 3.83 -46.60
C LYS A 215 31.04 3.54 -45.80
N PRO A 216 32.04 2.81 -46.36
CA PRO A 216 33.37 2.77 -45.79
C PRO A 216 33.86 4.21 -45.66
N VAL A 217 34.13 4.63 -44.43
CA VAL A 217 34.78 5.90 -44.10
C VAL A 217 36.04 5.98 -44.95
N PRO A 218 36.16 6.95 -45.89
CA PRO A 218 37.43 7.18 -46.56
C PRO A 218 38.42 7.62 -45.48
N GLU A 219 39.40 6.75 -45.27
CA GLU A 219 40.59 6.89 -44.45
C GLU A 219 41.09 8.35 -44.47
N ARG A 220 40.76 9.10 -43.42
CA ARG A 220 41.32 10.45 -43.24
C ARG A 220 42.72 10.28 -42.67
N LYS A 221 43.65 10.71 -43.50
CA LYS A 221 45.05 11.02 -43.19
C LYS A 221 45.15 11.76 -41.84
N PRO A 222 46.09 11.37 -40.95
CA PRO A 222 46.23 11.94 -39.61
C PRO A 222 46.55 13.45 -39.69
N GLU A 223 45.66 14.25 -39.13
CA GLU A 223 45.85 15.66 -38.86
C GLU A 223 46.51 15.79 -37.47
N PRO A 224 47.58 16.60 -37.32
CA PRO A 224 48.41 16.61 -36.12
C PRO A 224 47.64 17.14 -34.90
N GLU A 225 47.78 16.39 -33.79
CA GLU A 225 47.31 16.71 -32.44
C GLU A 225 47.64 18.16 -32.05
N PRO A 226 46.66 18.94 -31.54
CA PRO A 226 46.97 20.02 -30.64
C PRO A 226 47.34 19.44 -29.26
N GLU A 227 48.57 19.71 -28.82
CA GLU A 227 49.05 19.46 -27.47
C GLU A 227 48.01 19.91 -26.44
N LEU A 228 47.38 18.94 -25.77
CA LEU A 228 46.52 19.17 -24.63
C LEU A 228 47.42 19.26 -23.39
N GLU A 229 47.43 20.42 -22.76
CA GLU A 229 48.08 20.62 -21.48
C GLU A 229 47.51 19.66 -20.43
N SER A 230 48.44 19.13 -19.63
CA SER A 230 48.26 18.11 -18.60
C SER A 230 47.20 18.46 -17.55
N GLU A 231 46.12 17.68 -17.51
CA GLU A 231 45.24 17.55 -16.35
C GLU A 231 45.94 16.68 -15.27
N PRO A 232 45.95 17.09 -14.00
CA PRO A 232 46.57 16.31 -12.92
C PRO A 232 45.72 15.08 -12.54
N ASP A 233 46.43 13.96 -12.34
CA ASP A 233 45.99 12.70 -11.73
C ASP A 233 44.96 12.89 -10.61
N LEU A 234 43.72 12.43 -10.86
CA LEU A 234 42.66 12.26 -9.88
C LEU A 234 42.08 10.83 -9.91
N GLU A 235 42.93 9.84 -10.23
CA GLU A 235 42.64 8.42 -10.06
C GLU A 235 43.34 7.88 -8.79
N SER A 236 42.83 8.22 -7.60
CA SER A 236 43.31 7.57 -6.36
C SER A 236 42.32 7.46 -5.19
N GLU A 237 41.09 8.00 -5.26
CA GLU A 237 40.22 8.04 -4.06
C GLU A 237 38.89 7.28 -4.15
N HIS A 238 38.66 6.48 -5.20
CA HIS A 238 37.39 5.74 -5.34
C HIS A 238 37.48 4.22 -5.18
N GLU A 239 38.56 3.72 -4.56
CA GLU A 239 38.78 2.29 -4.31
C GLU A 239 39.02 1.96 -2.83
N MET A 240 38.49 2.78 -1.90
CA MET A 240 38.62 2.54 -0.44
C MET A 240 37.28 2.53 0.31
N VAL A 241 36.15 2.33 -0.37
CA VAL A 241 34.81 2.34 0.28
C VAL A 241 34.02 1.04 0.07
N LEU A 242 34.52 0.09 -0.73
CA LEU A 242 33.82 -1.19 -0.98
C LEU A 242 34.41 -2.40 -0.23
N SER A 243 35.50 -2.23 0.51
CA SER A 243 36.16 -3.33 1.25
C SER A 243 35.78 -3.39 2.74
N GLU A 244 35.20 -2.34 3.32
CA GLU A 244 34.86 -2.28 4.76
C GLU A 244 33.47 -2.85 5.12
N LEU A 245 32.64 -3.23 4.15
CA LEU A 245 31.30 -3.78 4.42
C LEU A 245 31.22 -5.32 4.38
N SER A 246 32.32 -6.02 4.07
CA SER A 246 32.34 -7.50 4.00
C SER A 246 33.02 -8.20 5.18
N GLU A 247 33.64 -7.49 6.13
CA GLU A 247 34.48 -8.13 7.17
C GLU A 247 33.98 -7.99 8.63
N THR A 248 32.77 -7.47 8.88
CA THR A 248 32.22 -7.38 10.24
C THR A 248 30.82 -7.96 10.38
N ARG A 249 30.65 -9.27 10.09
CA ARG A 249 29.71 -10.11 10.87
C ARG A 249 29.88 -11.62 10.65
N SER A 250 31.09 -12.12 10.85
CA SER A 250 31.29 -13.52 11.27
C SER A 250 31.70 -13.48 12.74
N PHE A 251 30.73 -13.65 13.64
CA PHE A 251 31.02 -13.93 15.04
C PHE A 251 30.15 -15.11 15.45
N CYS A 252 30.84 -16.18 15.82
CA CYS A 252 30.27 -17.47 16.19
C CYS A 252 29.39 -17.30 17.43
N PHE A 253 28.20 -17.89 17.38
CA PHE A 253 27.38 -18.18 18.56
C PHE A 253 27.43 -19.69 18.77
N GLU A 254 28.59 -20.17 19.19
CA GLU A 254 28.72 -21.44 19.90
C GLU A 254 29.08 -21.10 21.36
N ASP A 255 28.64 -21.98 22.27
CA ASP A 255 28.76 -21.92 23.72
C ASP A 255 27.76 -21.02 24.48
N ALA A 256 26.61 -21.63 24.85
CA ALA A 256 26.16 -21.71 26.25
C ALA A 256 24.74 -22.32 26.35
N VAL A 257 24.61 -23.65 26.20
CA VAL A 257 23.48 -24.39 26.81
C VAL A 257 23.97 -25.78 27.23
N GLU A 258 24.73 -25.86 28.30
CA GLU A 258 24.94 -27.12 29.02
C GLU A 258 25.03 -26.84 30.54
N GLU A 259 23.92 -27.10 31.23
CA GLU A 259 23.78 -27.56 32.63
C GLU A 259 22.47 -27.04 33.23
N ALA A 260 21.50 -27.95 33.40
CA ALA A 260 20.65 -28.09 34.60
C ALA A 260 19.54 -29.13 34.34
N ILE A 261 19.88 -30.41 34.38
CA ILE A 261 18.93 -31.49 34.69
C ILE A 261 19.56 -32.39 35.75
N GLU A 262 19.19 -32.16 37.00
CA GLU A 262 19.10 -33.07 38.15
C GLU A 262 18.58 -32.16 39.30
N ASP A 263 17.45 -32.39 39.97
CA ASP A 263 17.16 -33.59 40.74
C ASP A 263 15.66 -33.64 41.17
N ARG A 264 15.25 -34.84 41.56
CA ARG A 264 13.93 -35.40 41.90
C ARG A 264 13.09 -34.72 43.00
N PRO A 265 11.81 -35.12 43.15
CA PRO A 265 10.88 -34.59 44.14
C PRO A 265 10.96 -35.32 45.49
N ARG A 266 10.73 -34.59 46.59
CA ARG A 266 10.39 -35.16 47.90
C ARG A 266 9.07 -34.61 48.44
N ASN A 267 8.08 -35.49 48.41
CA ASN A 267 6.88 -35.48 49.23
C ASN A 267 7.25 -35.69 50.70
N VAL A 268 6.90 -34.77 51.61
CA VAL A 268 6.50 -35.10 53.00
C VAL A 268 5.49 -34.06 53.51
N SER A 269 4.41 -34.62 54.02
CA SER A 269 3.24 -34.04 54.69
C SER A 269 3.56 -33.36 56.04
N THR A 270 2.57 -32.58 56.51
CA THR A 270 2.07 -32.56 57.92
C THR A 270 2.36 -31.30 58.77
N GLN A 271 1.25 -30.66 59.19
CA GLN A 271 1.01 -29.91 60.45
C GLN A 271 1.73 -28.57 60.62
N ASN A 272 1.25 -27.57 61.37
CA ASN A 272 -0.01 -27.15 61.98
C ASN A 272 0.35 -25.80 62.66
N SER A 273 -0.65 -24.99 63.00
CA SER A 273 -0.58 -23.97 64.08
C SER A 273 0.09 -22.60 63.83
N ARG A 274 -0.79 -21.60 63.72
CA ARG A 274 -0.71 -20.18 64.20
C ARG A 274 -0.24 -20.07 65.69
N PRO A 275 -0.12 -18.87 66.33
CA PRO A 275 -0.03 -17.47 65.86
C PRO A 275 1.01 -16.59 66.63
N VAL A 276 1.00 -15.26 66.36
CA VAL A 276 1.21 -14.12 67.31
C VAL A 276 2.54 -13.32 67.24
N THR A 277 2.35 -12.05 66.80
CA THR A 277 2.98 -10.77 67.22
C THR A 277 4.28 -10.19 66.66
N LYS A 278 4.11 -8.90 66.31
CA LYS A 278 4.94 -7.71 66.61
C LYS A 278 6.09 -7.34 65.67
N ALA A 279 5.81 -6.27 64.91
CA ALA A 279 6.74 -5.17 64.56
C ALA A 279 7.41 -4.59 65.83
N PRO A 280 8.57 -3.89 65.79
CA PRO A 280 8.89 -2.82 64.82
C PRO A 280 10.38 -2.67 64.38
N SER A 281 10.60 -1.91 63.30
CA SER A 281 11.86 -1.21 62.95
C SER A 281 12.19 -0.11 64.01
N PRO A 282 13.25 0.72 63.91
CA PRO A 282 14.42 0.79 63.01
C PRO A 282 15.78 1.09 63.74
N LYS A 283 16.92 1.11 63.02
CA LYS A 283 18.00 2.16 63.03
C LYS A 283 19.41 1.62 62.74
N LEU A 284 20.01 2.22 61.70
CA LEU A 284 21.35 2.85 61.62
C LEU A 284 22.60 2.13 62.14
N GLY A 285 23.60 1.95 61.26
CA GLY A 285 25.03 2.12 61.60
C GLY A 285 26.02 1.15 60.95
N PRO A 286 27.30 1.53 60.75
CA PRO A 286 28.07 1.24 59.52
C PRO A 286 29.35 0.40 59.72
N SER A 287 29.87 -0.23 58.65
CA SER A 287 31.32 -0.53 58.40
C SER A 287 31.45 -1.24 57.04
N SER A 288 32.02 -0.67 55.98
CA SER A 288 33.45 -0.52 55.62
C SER A 288 34.24 -1.84 55.47
N THR A 289 34.56 -2.21 54.22
CA THR A 289 35.85 -2.76 53.67
C THR A 289 35.58 -3.32 52.25
N ALA A 290 35.97 -2.61 51.18
CA ALA A 290 37.19 -2.80 50.37
C ALA A 290 36.97 -3.69 49.10
N PRO A 291 37.77 -3.54 48.02
CA PRO A 291 37.23 -3.38 46.66
C PRO A 291 37.37 -4.60 45.74
N THR A 292 36.53 -4.71 44.73
CA THR A 292 36.84 -5.48 43.51
C THR A 292 36.40 -4.67 42.30
N ALA A 293 37.32 -4.50 41.37
CA ALA A 293 37.21 -3.65 40.21
C ALA A 293 36.11 -4.15 39.25
N THR A 294 35.11 -3.32 39.01
CA THR A 294 34.17 -3.51 37.91
C THR A 294 34.16 -2.24 37.06
N THR A 295 34.62 -2.41 35.83
CA THR A 295 34.69 -1.41 34.77
C THR A 295 33.31 -0.77 34.55
N ASN A 296 33.25 0.53 34.83
CA ASN A 296 32.16 1.41 34.46
C ASN A 296 32.19 1.62 32.93
N ILE A 297 31.13 1.21 32.23
CA ILE A 297 30.74 1.84 30.97
C ILE A 297 29.31 2.33 31.18
N SER A 298 29.21 3.62 31.46
CA SER A 298 27.97 4.40 31.35
C SER A 298 28.18 5.51 30.34
N PHE A 299 27.08 5.92 29.68
CA PHE A 299 26.95 6.80 28.50
C PHE A 299 27.07 6.05 27.16
N ILE A 300 26.08 6.03 26.25
CA ILE A 300 25.12 7.07 25.86
C ILE A 300 23.74 6.43 25.64
N SER A 301 22.76 6.77 26.47
CA SER A 301 21.34 6.56 26.16
C SER A 301 20.75 7.89 25.73
N LYS A 302 20.72 8.12 24.41
CA LYS A 302 19.97 9.23 23.81
C LYS A 302 18.78 8.65 23.07
N ARG A 303 17.60 9.05 23.56
CA ARG A 303 16.29 9.02 22.91
C ARG A 303 16.37 9.08 21.39
N ALA A 304 15.91 8.00 20.75
CA ALA A 304 15.03 8.09 19.60
C ALA A 304 13.85 7.14 19.89
N GLY A 305 12.77 7.72 20.41
CA GLY A 305 11.48 7.05 20.38
C GLY A 305 11.08 6.94 18.92
N PHE A 306 11.07 5.72 18.39
CA PHE A 306 10.50 5.44 17.09
C PHE A 306 9.80 4.09 17.20
N GLU A 307 8.50 4.08 16.92
CA GLU A 307 7.54 2.97 16.98
C GLU A 307 7.94 1.79 16.06
N THR A 308 9.06 1.12 16.36
CA THR A 308 9.67 0.09 15.49
C THR A 308 9.59 -1.32 16.08
N GLU A 309 9.21 -1.50 17.34
CA GLU A 309 9.21 -2.84 17.94
C GLU A 309 8.06 -3.74 17.45
N TYR A 310 6.93 -3.18 17.01
CA TYR A 310 5.79 -4.00 16.57
C TYR A 310 5.85 -4.43 15.09
N PHE A 311 6.53 -3.65 14.24
CA PHE A 311 6.75 -4.02 12.83
C PHE A 311 7.90 -5.03 12.65
N GLY A 312 8.80 -5.17 13.64
CA GLY A 312 9.95 -6.07 13.57
C GLY A 312 9.57 -7.55 13.52
N GLN A 313 8.69 -8.00 14.42
CA GLN A 313 8.35 -9.42 14.53
C GLN A 313 7.56 -9.95 13.33
N GLN A 314 6.55 -9.21 12.85
CA GLN A 314 5.80 -9.63 11.65
C GLN A 314 6.66 -9.58 10.38
N GLY A 315 7.61 -8.64 10.29
CA GLY A 315 8.56 -8.57 9.18
C GLY A 315 9.46 -9.80 9.12
N ILE A 316 9.99 -10.23 10.27
CA ILE A 316 10.87 -11.40 10.36
C ILE A 316 10.13 -12.69 9.99
N VAL A 317 8.91 -12.90 10.52
CA VAL A 317 8.11 -14.09 10.21
C VAL A 317 7.76 -14.16 8.72
N LYS A 318 7.39 -13.03 8.10
CA LYS A 318 7.13 -12.97 6.66
C LYS A 318 8.37 -13.29 5.81
N MET A 319 9.52 -12.77 6.21
CA MET A 319 10.79 -13.03 5.51
C MET A 319 11.20 -14.51 5.61
N LEU A 320 11.08 -15.11 6.80
CA LEU A 320 11.35 -16.54 7.02
C LEU A 320 10.36 -17.42 6.25
N SER A 321 9.08 -17.06 6.23
CA SER A 321 8.05 -17.78 5.46
C SER A 321 8.33 -17.74 3.96
N LEU A 322 8.73 -16.59 3.41
CA LEU A 322 9.10 -16.47 2.00
C LEU A 322 10.35 -17.31 1.67
N LYS A 323 11.34 -17.33 2.56
CA LYS A 323 12.55 -18.14 2.39
C LYS A 323 12.24 -19.64 2.44
N LEU A 324 11.36 -20.06 3.35
CA LEU A 324 10.87 -21.44 3.46
C LEU A 324 10.20 -21.87 2.16
N SER A 325 9.27 -21.08 1.62
CA SER A 325 8.59 -21.37 0.35
C SER A 325 9.57 -21.49 -0.83
N LYS A 326 10.58 -20.61 -0.89
CA LYS A 326 11.62 -20.69 -1.93
C LYS A 326 12.40 -22.00 -1.84
N MET A 327 12.83 -22.39 -0.64
CA MET A 327 13.57 -23.63 -0.43
C MET A 327 12.73 -24.87 -0.74
N THR A 328 11.45 -24.87 -0.38
CA THR A 328 10.53 -25.97 -0.72
C THR A 328 10.43 -26.18 -2.23
N ASN A 329 10.38 -25.09 -3.01
CA ASN A 329 10.38 -25.19 -4.47
C ASN A 329 11.71 -25.73 -5.00
N GLU A 330 12.85 -25.25 -4.47
CA GLU A 330 14.17 -25.73 -4.88
C GLU A 330 14.38 -27.23 -4.55
N VAL A 331 13.79 -27.72 -3.46
CA VAL A 331 13.80 -29.16 -3.11
C VAL A 331 13.05 -30.01 -4.14
N MET A 332 11.94 -29.50 -4.68
CA MET A 332 11.17 -30.23 -5.71
C MET A 332 11.92 -30.36 -7.02
N GLU A 333 12.86 -29.45 -7.30
CA GLU A 333 13.68 -29.43 -8.52
C GLU A 333 15.04 -30.13 -8.34
N CYS A 334 15.34 -30.65 -7.15
CA CYS A 334 16.65 -31.21 -6.82
C CYS A 334 16.72 -32.72 -7.12
N ASP A 335 17.57 -33.10 -8.08
CA ASP A 335 17.80 -34.51 -8.44
C ASP A 335 18.84 -35.22 -7.56
N ASP A 336 19.68 -34.47 -6.82
CA ASP A 336 20.71 -35.04 -5.93
C ASP A 336 20.14 -35.29 -4.52
N PRO A 337 20.06 -36.56 -4.07
CA PRO A 337 19.52 -36.90 -2.75
C PRO A 337 20.33 -36.27 -1.60
N THR A 338 21.63 -36.02 -1.80
CA THR A 338 22.52 -35.44 -0.79
C THR A 338 22.22 -33.96 -0.59
N GLN A 339 22.02 -33.23 -1.68
CA GLN A 339 21.61 -31.83 -1.68
C GLN A 339 20.18 -31.68 -1.14
N ALA A 340 19.26 -32.56 -1.53
CA ALA A 340 17.90 -32.58 -0.99
C ALA A 340 17.90 -32.78 0.53
N ALA A 341 18.70 -33.71 1.07
CA ALA A 341 18.85 -33.91 2.51
C ALA A 341 19.37 -32.65 3.24
N SER A 342 20.35 -31.95 2.67
CA SER A 342 20.84 -30.68 3.20
C SER A 342 19.76 -29.59 3.21
N MET A 343 18.93 -29.51 2.16
CA MET A 343 17.84 -28.55 2.08
C MET A 343 16.74 -28.84 3.10
N PHE A 344 16.39 -30.12 3.32
CA PHE A 344 15.42 -30.50 4.35
C PHE A 344 15.88 -30.10 5.76
N SER A 345 17.16 -30.28 6.08
CA SER A 345 17.73 -29.85 7.37
C SER A 345 17.64 -28.33 7.57
N ALA A 346 17.90 -27.56 6.51
CA ALA A 346 17.76 -26.11 6.54
C ALA A 346 16.29 -25.67 6.64
N ILE A 347 15.35 -26.36 5.98
CA ILE A 347 13.90 -26.11 6.11
C ILE A 347 13.44 -26.36 7.56
N GLU A 348 13.90 -27.45 8.18
CA GLU A 348 13.59 -27.77 9.58
C GLU A 348 14.10 -26.67 10.52
N THR A 349 15.30 -26.15 10.27
CA THR A 349 15.89 -25.05 11.05
C THR A 349 15.07 -23.76 10.90
N CYS A 350 14.63 -23.42 9.69
CA CYS A 350 13.76 -22.27 9.46
C CYS A 350 12.39 -22.44 10.15
N ALA A 351 11.81 -23.64 10.14
CA ALA A 351 10.54 -23.91 10.82
C ALA A 351 10.65 -23.71 12.33
N LYS A 352 11.71 -24.24 12.96
CA LYS A 352 11.98 -24.03 14.40
C LYS A 352 12.19 -22.55 14.74
N ALA A 353 12.87 -21.79 13.87
CA ALA A 353 13.05 -20.36 14.08
C ALA A 353 11.73 -19.58 14.05
N ILE A 354 10.82 -19.93 13.12
CA ILE A 354 9.48 -19.32 13.06
C ILE A 354 8.68 -19.64 14.33
N GLU A 355 8.71 -20.89 14.79
CA GLU A 355 8.02 -21.30 16.02
C GLU A 355 8.54 -20.53 17.24
N ALA A 356 9.85 -20.39 17.37
CA ALA A 356 10.47 -19.59 18.43
C ALA A 356 10.06 -18.11 18.39
N CYS A 357 9.96 -17.51 17.19
CA CYS A 357 9.45 -16.15 17.03
C CYS A 357 7.98 -16.01 17.48
N VAL A 358 7.14 -17.00 17.19
CA VAL A 358 5.72 -17.00 17.59
C VAL A 358 5.59 -17.12 19.11
N GLN A 359 6.30 -18.08 19.72
CA GLN A 359 6.31 -18.27 21.18
C GLN A 359 6.82 -17.02 21.90
N ALA A 360 7.85 -16.36 21.39
CA ALA A 360 8.33 -15.09 21.93
C ALA A 360 7.28 -13.97 21.83
N GLY A 361 6.52 -13.92 20.74
CA GLY A 361 5.40 -13.00 20.58
C GLY A 361 4.28 -13.22 21.61
N GLU A 362 3.92 -14.48 21.88
CA GLU A 362 2.92 -14.84 22.90
C GLU A 362 3.38 -14.47 24.32
N ALA A 363 4.63 -14.78 24.66
CA ALA A 363 5.21 -14.43 25.96
C ALA A 363 5.23 -12.91 26.19
N CYS A 364 5.56 -12.13 25.16
CA CYS A 364 5.49 -10.67 25.21
C CYS A 364 4.05 -10.16 25.37
N SER A 365 3.07 -10.78 24.70
CA SER A 365 1.65 -10.42 24.82
C SER A 365 1.12 -10.65 26.24
N ASP A 366 1.45 -11.78 26.85
CA ASP A 366 1.00 -12.12 28.20
C ASP A 366 1.70 -11.29 29.28
N ALA A 367 2.97 -10.93 29.09
CA ALA A 367 3.67 -9.98 29.95
C ALA A 367 3.03 -8.59 29.92
N SER A 368 2.51 -8.16 28.76
CA SER A 368 1.79 -6.90 28.61
C SER A 368 0.45 -6.90 29.34
N LYS A 369 -0.33 -7.99 29.22
CA LYS A 369 -1.63 -8.13 29.93
C LYS A 369 -1.51 -8.09 31.45
N LYS A 370 -0.43 -8.60 32.03
CA LYS A 370 -0.23 -8.60 33.50
C LYS A 370 0.14 -7.23 34.08
N ARG A 371 0.50 -6.25 33.25
CA ARG A 371 0.86 -4.89 33.70
C ARG A 371 -0.33 -3.93 33.78
N TYR A 372 -1.47 -4.28 33.19
CA TYR A 372 -2.73 -3.56 33.27
C TYR A 372 -3.68 -4.27 34.23
#